data_AF-A0A368KCG5-F1
#
_entry.id   AF-A0A368KCG5-F1
#
_cell.length_a   1.000
_cell.length_b   1.000
_cell.length_c   1.000
_cell.angle_alpha   90.00
_cell.angle_beta   90.00
_cell.angle_gamma   90.00
#
_symmetry.space_group_name_H-M   'P 1'
#
loop_
_entity.id
_entity.type
_entity.pdbx_description
1 polymer ?
#
loop_
_entity_poly.entity_id
_entity_poly.type
_entity_poly.pdbx_seq_one_letter_code
_entity_poly.pdbx_strand_id
1 'polypeptide(L)'
;MSLDSATRERIETLLKDHRVVLFMKGNRQQPMCGFSAAATNTLNELLPDYHTVNVLDDPEIREGIKAYGDWPTIPQLYVEGELVGGADIIRQMYGSGELHQLFGLAAPDRTAPEITITDAAAEAIRQGTANAQGVALHLEIGPDHSAGFQLAPAGEHDIVAHANGLEIHFDPASAQRAKGIVIDWVSTVQGEGLSLKFPGAQEIKPLGVQQLKDRLAANDLVLIDVRPAAGRAMAAPLAQARVLEEEGYEALASLPKETALAFICHHGISSRAMAERFAAHGFGNVYNVEGGMDAWARDVDPGVPRY
;
A
#
# COMPACT_ATOMS: atom_id res chain seq x y z
N MET A 1 -32.33 -0.61 -20.85
CA MET A 1 -33.57 -0.82 -20.06
C MET A 1 -33.94 0.53 -19.46
N SER A 2 -35.22 0.89 -19.44
CA SER A 2 -35.65 2.14 -18.79
C SER A 2 -35.39 2.05 -17.29
N LEU A 3 -34.79 3.08 -16.70
CA LEU A 3 -34.56 3.18 -15.27
C LEU A 3 -35.91 3.28 -14.54
N ASP A 4 -36.16 2.38 -13.59
CA ASP A 4 -37.35 2.40 -12.73
C ASP A 4 -37.37 3.68 -11.87
N SER A 5 -38.56 4.25 -11.65
CA SER A 5 -38.72 5.52 -10.93
C SER A 5 -38.28 5.43 -9.47
N ALA A 6 -38.51 4.31 -8.79
CA ALA A 6 -38.09 4.14 -7.40
C ALA A 6 -36.57 3.99 -7.31
N THR A 7 -35.94 3.25 -8.22
CA THR A 7 -34.47 3.16 -8.28
C THR A 7 -33.84 4.52 -8.58
N ARG A 8 -34.44 5.31 -9.48
CA ARG A 8 -33.97 6.69 -9.77
C ARG A 8 -33.99 7.57 -8.53
N GLU A 9 -35.10 7.60 -7.79
CA GLU A 9 -35.24 8.41 -6.58
C GLU A 9 -34.23 8.01 -5.50
N ARG A 10 -33.95 6.70 -5.36
CA ARG A 10 -32.91 6.18 -4.45
C ARG A 10 -31.52 6.69 -4.83
N ILE A 11 -31.16 6.66 -6.12
CA ILE A 11 -29.87 7.17 -6.61
C ILE A 11 -29.77 8.67 -6.37
N GLU A 12 -30.79 9.44 -6.74
CA GLU A 12 -30.82 10.90 -6.57
C GLU A 12 -30.71 11.30 -5.09
N THR A 13 -31.34 10.54 -4.18
CA THR A 13 -31.22 10.75 -2.74
C THR A 13 -29.78 10.53 -2.27
N LEU A 14 -29.15 9.41 -2.65
CA LEU A 14 -27.75 9.12 -2.28
C LEU A 14 -26.79 10.22 -2.77
N LEU A 15 -26.98 10.69 -4.01
CA LEU A 15 -26.16 11.74 -4.61
C LEU A 15 -26.37 13.12 -3.98
N LYS A 16 -27.56 13.37 -3.42
CA LYS A 16 -27.88 14.62 -2.72
C LYS A 16 -27.36 14.62 -1.27
N ASP A 17 -27.44 13.48 -0.60
CA ASP A 17 -27.04 13.34 0.81
C ASP A 17 -25.52 13.32 0.98
N HIS A 18 -24.78 12.96 -0.07
CA HIS A 18 -23.33 12.82 -0.04
C HIS A 18 -22.67 13.59 -1.18
N ARG A 19 -21.72 14.47 -0.83
CA ARG A 19 -20.96 15.26 -1.82
C ARG A 19 -20.15 14.39 -2.78
N VAL A 20 -19.54 13.31 -2.28
CA VAL A 20 -18.70 12.40 -3.08
C VAL A 20 -19.22 10.99 -2.90
N VAL A 21 -19.62 10.35 -4.00
CA VAL A 21 -20.21 9.01 -4.01
C VAL A 21 -19.50 8.14 -5.04
N LEU A 22 -18.98 6.99 -4.61
CA LEU A 22 -18.41 5.98 -5.48
C LEU A 22 -19.30 4.74 -5.53
N PHE A 23 -19.92 4.49 -6.68
CA PHE A 23 -20.58 3.21 -6.95
C PHE A 23 -19.52 2.21 -7.37
N MET A 24 -19.35 1.13 -6.60
CA MET A 24 -18.25 0.18 -6.77
C MET A 24 -18.68 -1.26 -6.50
N LYS A 25 -17.85 -2.21 -6.95
CA LYS A 25 -17.99 -3.64 -6.60
C LYS A 25 -17.20 -3.93 -5.33
N GLY A 26 -17.90 -4.31 -4.26
CA GLY A 26 -17.34 -4.43 -2.91
C GLY A 26 -17.48 -3.12 -2.12
N ASN A 27 -16.62 -2.92 -1.14
CA ASN A 27 -16.60 -1.70 -0.32
C ASN A 27 -15.18 -1.12 -0.20
N ARG A 28 -15.05 0.06 0.42
CA ARG A 28 -13.77 0.79 0.57
C ARG A 28 -12.64 -0.06 1.18
N GLN A 29 -12.95 -0.95 2.13
CA GLN A 29 -11.97 -1.80 2.81
C GLN A 29 -11.72 -3.12 2.06
N GLN A 30 -12.72 -3.61 1.34
CA GLN A 30 -12.72 -4.89 0.62
C GLN A 30 -13.27 -4.70 -0.80
N PRO A 31 -12.50 -4.09 -1.71
CA PRO A 31 -12.90 -4.00 -3.11
C PRO A 31 -12.88 -5.40 -3.76
N MET A 32 -13.93 -5.73 -4.51
CA MET A 32 -14.10 -7.05 -5.14
C MET A 32 -13.78 -7.05 -6.65
N CYS A 33 -13.16 -5.98 -7.15
CA CYS A 33 -12.78 -5.83 -8.55
C CYS A 33 -11.57 -4.90 -8.65
N GLY A 34 -10.60 -5.21 -9.52
CA GLY A 34 -9.37 -4.41 -9.68
C GLY A 34 -9.64 -2.95 -10.03
N PHE A 35 -10.62 -2.67 -10.90
CA PHE A 35 -11.00 -1.28 -11.22
C PHE A 35 -11.62 -0.54 -10.03
N SER A 36 -12.44 -1.23 -9.21
CA SER A 36 -12.95 -0.67 -7.96
C SER A 36 -11.79 -0.34 -7.01
N ALA A 37 -10.83 -1.26 -6.87
CA ALA A 37 -9.66 -1.07 -6.02
C ALA A 37 -8.80 0.11 -6.47
N ALA A 38 -8.57 0.25 -7.78
CA ALA A 38 -7.83 1.39 -8.34
C ALA A 38 -8.50 2.74 -8.04
N ALA A 39 -9.83 2.82 -8.21
CA ALA A 39 -10.59 4.02 -7.89
C ALA A 39 -10.55 4.35 -6.38
N THR A 40 -10.75 3.35 -5.51
CA THR A 40 -10.68 3.57 -4.06
C THR A 40 -9.28 3.97 -3.60
N ASN A 41 -8.22 3.38 -4.12
CA ASN A 41 -6.85 3.74 -3.76
C ASN A 41 -6.57 5.21 -4.07
N THR A 42 -6.95 5.66 -5.26
CA THR A 42 -6.79 7.06 -5.68
C THR A 42 -7.57 8.02 -4.78
N LEU A 43 -8.84 7.72 -4.48
CA LEU A 43 -9.67 8.57 -3.63
C LEU A 43 -9.20 8.57 -2.17
N ASN A 44 -8.69 7.45 -1.65
CA ASN A 44 -8.15 7.34 -0.31
C ASN A 44 -6.90 8.22 -0.10
N GLU A 45 -6.11 8.44 -1.14
CA GLU A 45 -4.95 9.34 -1.07
C GLU A 45 -5.36 10.82 -0.97
N LEU A 46 -6.50 11.19 -1.56
CA LEU A 46 -6.95 12.57 -1.65
C LEU A 46 -7.93 12.97 -0.56
N LEU A 47 -8.81 12.05 -0.17
CA LEU A 47 -9.95 12.33 0.68
C LEU A 47 -9.91 11.49 1.95
N PRO A 48 -10.07 12.11 3.14
CA PRO A 48 -10.20 11.35 4.36
C PRO A 48 -11.47 10.48 4.35
N ASP A 49 -12.56 10.99 3.75
CA ASP A 49 -13.84 10.28 3.70
C ASP A 49 -14.66 10.58 2.44
N TYR A 50 -15.45 9.59 2.02
CA TYR A 50 -16.42 9.65 0.91
C TYR A 50 -17.38 8.46 0.99
N HIS A 51 -18.58 8.60 0.41
CA HIS A 51 -19.58 7.54 0.45
C HIS A 51 -19.32 6.48 -0.63
N THR A 52 -19.48 5.20 -0.29
CA THR A 52 -19.39 4.09 -1.24
C THR A 52 -20.66 3.28 -1.28
N VAL A 53 -21.13 2.93 -2.48
CA VAL A 53 -22.29 2.06 -2.69
C VAL A 53 -21.82 0.74 -3.31
N ASN A 54 -22.01 -0.37 -2.60
CA ASN A 54 -21.70 -1.70 -3.12
C ASN A 54 -22.80 -2.17 -4.08
N VAL A 55 -22.53 -2.11 -5.38
CA VAL A 55 -23.50 -2.53 -6.40
C VAL A 55 -23.64 -4.05 -6.53
N LEU A 56 -22.84 -4.84 -5.82
CA LEU A 56 -22.99 -6.30 -5.80
C LEU A 56 -24.14 -6.73 -4.89
N ASP A 57 -24.45 -5.94 -3.86
CA ASP A 57 -25.51 -6.24 -2.90
C ASP A 57 -26.89 -5.80 -3.42
N ASP A 58 -26.93 -4.90 -4.40
CA ASP A 58 -28.15 -4.35 -4.99
C ASP A 58 -28.10 -4.37 -6.53
N PRO A 59 -28.69 -5.40 -7.17
CA PRO A 59 -28.76 -5.50 -8.63
C PRO A 59 -29.54 -4.37 -9.31
N GLU A 60 -30.53 -3.79 -8.64
CA GLU A 60 -31.32 -2.69 -9.19
C GLU A 60 -30.48 -1.42 -9.26
N ILE A 61 -29.75 -1.09 -8.20
CA ILE A 61 -28.80 0.02 -8.21
C ILE A 61 -27.68 -0.23 -9.24
N ARG A 62 -27.21 -1.47 -9.37
CA ARG A 62 -26.15 -1.83 -10.33
C ARG A 62 -26.50 -1.54 -11.77
N GLU A 63 -27.68 -1.94 -12.22
CA GLU A 63 -28.14 -1.63 -13.58
C GLU A 63 -28.70 -0.22 -13.67
N GLY A 64 -29.29 0.27 -12.59
CA GLY A 64 -29.89 1.59 -12.51
C GLY A 64 -28.87 2.72 -12.65
N ILE A 65 -27.73 2.63 -11.96
CA ILE A 65 -26.70 3.68 -12.02
C ILE A 65 -26.09 3.79 -13.42
N LYS A 66 -25.95 2.66 -14.13
CA LYS A 66 -25.48 2.66 -15.53
C LYS A 66 -26.43 3.41 -16.45
N ALA A 67 -27.73 3.19 -16.26
CA ALA A 67 -28.76 3.90 -17.03
C ALA A 67 -28.91 5.36 -16.60
N TYR A 68 -28.69 5.67 -15.32
CA TYR A 68 -28.78 7.03 -14.77
C TYR A 68 -27.66 7.93 -15.31
N GLY A 69 -26.41 7.47 -15.25
CA GLY A 69 -25.25 8.21 -15.74
C GLY A 69 -24.95 8.07 -17.24
N ASP A 70 -25.76 7.32 -17.97
CA ASP A 70 -25.47 6.90 -19.36
C ASP A 70 -24.05 6.31 -19.50
N TRP A 71 -23.66 5.49 -18.52
CA TRP A 71 -22.30 4.97 -18.40
C TRP A 71 -22.30 3.45 -18.14
N PRO A 72 -21.71 2.62 -19.02
CA PRO A 72 -21.95 1.18 -19.00
C PRO A 72 -21.16 0.40 -17.92
N THR A 73 -20.10 0.98 -17.36
CA THR A 73 -19.14 0.27 -16.50
C THR A 73 -19.20 0.72 -15.04
N ILE A 74 -18.56 -0.08 -14.16
CA ILE A 74 -18.40 0.18 -12.72
C ILE A 74 -16.91 -0.05 -12.41
N PRO A 75 -16.25 0.81 -11.60
CA PRO A 75 -16.83 1.83 -10.74
C PRO A 75 -17.28 3.12 -11.45
N GLN A 76 -18.12 3.91 -10.78
CA GLN A 76 -18.53 5.26 -11.20
C GLN A 76 -18.41 6.23 -10.03
N LEU A 77 -17.66 7.31 -10.22
CA LEU A 77 -17.52 8.41 -9.26
C LEU A 77 -18.48 9.54 -9.61
N TYR A 78 -19.24 9.97 -8.61
CA TYR A 78 -20.07 11.17 -8.65
C TYR A 78 -19.58 12.18 -7.63
N VAL A 79 -19.56 13.45 -8.03
CA VAL A 79 -19.22 14.58 -7.17
C VAL A 79 -20.29 15.66 -7.35
N GLU A 80 -20.91 16.06 -6.24
CA GLU A 80 -21.99 17.05 -6.22
C GLU A 80 -23.18 16.68 -7.14
N GLY A 81 -23.45 15.38 -7.25
CA GLY A 81 -24.52 14.82 -8.08
C GLY A 81 -24.17 14.61 -9.56
N GLU A 82 -23.01 15.11 -10.01
CA GLU A 82 -22.55 14.98 -11.39
C GLU A 82 -21.62 13.79 -11.57
N LEU A 83 -21.76 13.07 -12.70
CA LEU A 83 -20.88 11.95 -13.04
C LEU A 83 -19.49 12.50 -13.42
N VAL A 84 -18.47 12.08 -12.67
CA VAL A 84 -17.06 12.36 -13.00
C VAL A 84 -16.54 11.32 -13.99
N GLY A 85 -16.81 10.04 -13.75
CA GLY A 85 -16.42 8.96 -14.65
C GLY A 85 -16.04 7.66 -13.95
N GLY A 86 -15.46 6.73 -14.72
CA GLY A 86 -14.96 5.44 -14.24
C GLY A 86 -13.50 5.48 -13.76
N ALA A 87 -12.95 4.31 -13.41
CA ALA A 87 -11.60 4.17 -12.86
C ALA A 87 -10.49 4.81 -13.71
N ASP A 88 -10.55 4.66 -15.05
CA ASP A 88 -9.52 5.20 -15.94
C ASP A 88 -9.54 6.74 -15.97
N ILE A 89 -10.73 7.35 -15.98
CA ILE A 89 -10.89 8.80 -15.92
C ILE A 89 -10.40 9.33 -14.57
N ILE A 90 -10.76 8.65 -13.47
CA ILE A 90 -10.29 9.01 -12.13
C ILE A 90 -8.77 9.02 -12.09
N ARG A 91 -8.11 8.00 -12.64
CA ARG A 91 -6.64 7.92 -12.72
C ARG A 91 -6.05 9.05 -13.58
N GLN A 92 -6.65 9.34 -14.72
CA GLN A 92 -6.21 10.43 -15.60
C GLN A 92 -6.31 11.79 -14.90
N MET A 93 -7.46 12.09 -14.30
CA MET A 93 -7.69 13.35 -13.58
C MET A 93 -6.79 13.47 -12.35
N TYR A 94 -6.45 12.36 -11.70
CA TYR A 94 -5.46 12.34 -10.62
C TYR A 94 -4.09 12.78 -11.12
N GLY A 95 -3.61 12.16 -12.21
CA GLY A 95 -2.32 12.46 -12.82
C GLY A 95 -2.21 13.88 -13.38
N SER A 96 -3.27 14.40 -14.00
CA SER A 96 -3.33 15.78 -14.52
C SER A 96 -3.43 16.84 -13.40
N GLY A 97 -3.92 16.44 -12.23
CA GLY A 97 -4.22 17.35 -11.11
C GLY A 97 -5.64 17.92 -11.14
N GLU A 98 -6.44 17.64 -12.17
CA GLU A 98 -7.85 18.06 -12.25
C GLU A 98 -8.68 17.49 -11.09
N LEU A 99 -8.38 16.27 -10.64
CA LEU A 99 -9.08 15.67 -9.50
C LEU A 99 -8.75 16.42 -8.18
N HIS A 100 -7.52 16.92 -8.04
CA HIS A 100 -7.15 17.76 -6.90
C HIS A 100 -7.92 19.07 -6.93
N GLN A 101 -8.03 19.71 -8.11
CA GLN A 101 -8.82 20.93 -8.28
C GLN A 101 -10.30 20.71 -7.98
N LEU A 102 -10.87 19.60 -8.46
CA LEU A 102 -12.27 19.22 -8.21
C LEU A 102 -12.56 19.13 -6.70
N PHE A 103 -11.60 18.64 -5.91
CA PHE A 103 -11.73 18.55 -4.46
C PHE A 103 -11.25 19.80 -3.70
N GLY A 104 -10.74 20.82 -4.37
CA GLY A 104 -10.19 22.03 -3.76
C GLY A 104 -8.88 21.80 -3.01
N LEU A 105 -8.10 20.80 -3.44
CA LEU A 105 -6.81 20.43 -2.89
C LEU A 105 -5.67 21.13 -3.63
N ALA A 106 -4.50 21.20 -3.00
CA ALA A 106 -3.30 21.67 -3.66
C ALA A 106 -2.97 20.79 -4.87
N ALA A 107 -2.44 21.39 -5.94
CA ALA A 107 -1.97 20.63 -7.09
C ALA A 107 -0.88 19.62 -6.66
N PRO A 108 -0.80 18.45 -7.31
CA PRO A 108 0.21 17.46 -6.96
C PRO A 108 1.62 18.02 -7.17
N ASP A 109 2.56 17.69 -6.27
CA ASP A 109 3.96 18.03 -6.46
C ASP A 109 4.53 17.23 -7.64
N ARG A 110 4.96 17.95 -8.68
CA ARG A 110 5.49 17.39 -9.93
C ARG A 110 7.02 17.38 -9.99
N THR A 111 7.69 17.65 -8.88
CA THR A 111 9.15 17.64 -8.81
C THR A 111 9.68 16.24 -9.06
N ALA A 112 10.59 16.10 -10.02
CA ALA A 112 11.25 14.83 -10.30
C ALA A 112 12.04 14.34 -9.06
N PRO A 113 11.89 13.07 -8.65
CA PRO A 113 12.63 12.53 -7.53
C PRO A 113 14.11 12.38 -7.87
N GLU A 114 14.98 12.68 -6.91
CA GLU A 114 16.36 12.22 -6.97
C GLU A 114 16.40 10.73 -6.69
N ILE A 115 16.82 9.92 -7.66
CA ILE A 115 16.93 8.46 -7.54
C ILE A 115 18.34 8.00 -7.89
N THR A 116 18.76 6.87 -7.34
CA THR A 116 20.02 6.22 -7.69
C THR A 116 19.73 4.83 -8.28
N ILE A 117 20.35 4.49 -9.41
CA ILE A 117 20.28 3.15 -9.99
C ILE A 117 21.71 2.59 -10.05
N THR A 118 21.95 1.44 -9.43
CA THR A 118 23.28 0.79 -9.47
C THR A 118 23.59 0.27 -10.86
N ASP A 119 24.88 0.04 -11.17
CA ASP A 119 25.29 -0.46 -12.49
C ASP A 119 24.67 -1.84 -12.79
N ALA A 120 24.57 -2.70 -11.78
CA ALA A 120 23.94 -4.00 -11.89
C ALA A 120 22.44 -3.89 -12.23
N ALA A 121 21.71 -3.01 -11.53
CA ALA A 121 20.31 -2.73 -11.84
C ALA A 121 20.13 -2.13 -13.23
N ALA A 122 20.98 -1.17 -13.59
CA ALA A 122 20.87 -0.51 -14.88
C ALA A 122 21.07 -1.49 -16.04
N GLU A 123 22.02 -2.43 -15.89
CA GLU A 123 22.27 -3.46 -16.89
C GLU A 123 21.10 -4.46 -16.99
N ALA A 124 20.60 -4.94 -15.86
CA ALA A 124 19.46 -5.85 -15.84
C ALA A 124 18.19 -5.21 -16.47
N ILE A 125 17.94 -3.94 -16.15
CA ILE A 125 16.83 -3.17 -16.74
C ILE A 125 17.02 -3.06 -18.25
N ARG A 126 18.21 -2.64 -18.74
CA ARG A 126 18.48 -2.53 -20.18
C ARG A 126 18.26 -3.84 -20.92
N GLN A 127 18.68 -4.95 -20.34
CA GLN A 127 18.47 -6.28 -20.92
C GLN A 127 16.98 -6.64 -20.97
N GLY A 128 16.23 -6.34 -19.90
CA GLY A 128 14.78 -6.56 -19.83
C GLY A 128 13.98 -5.67 -20.80
N THR A 129 14.46 -4.46 -21.08
CA THR A 129 13.76 -3.50 -21.97
C THR A 129 14.30 -3.47 -23.39
N ALA A 130 15.30 -4.28 -23.75
CA ALA A 130 15.97 -4.23 -25.05
C ALA A 130 15.05 -4.41 -26.27
N ASN A 131 13.95 -5.15 -26.10
CA ASN A 131 12.97 -5.43 -27.16
C ASN A 131 11.70 -4.56 -27.07
N ALA A 132 11.65 -3.65 -26.09
CA ALA A 132 10.48 -2.85 -25.82
C ALA A 132 10.52 -1.55 -26.66
N GLN A 133 9.75 -1.51 -27.74
CA GLN A 133 9.65 -0.33 -28.62
C GLN A 133 8.38 0.47 -28.32
N GLY A 134 8.51 1.78 -28.18
CA GLY A 134 7.35 2.69 -27.98
C GLY A 134 6.71 2.63 -26.60
N VAL A 135 7.41 2.05 -25.61
CA VAL A 135 6.99 2.00 -24.22
C VAL A 135 8.09 2.58 -23.34
N ALA A 136 7.68 3.27 -22.28
CA ALA A 136 8.52 3.79 -21.24
C ALA A 136 8.56 2.83 -20.04
N LEU A 137 9.62 2.94 -19.23
CA LEU A 137 9.73 2.20 -17.98
C LEU A 137 9.09 3.00 -16.85
N HIS A 138 7.97 2.49 -16.35
CA HIS A 138 7.25 3.07 -15.23
C HIS A 138 7.64 2.39 -13.92
N LEU A 139 7.77 3.16 -12.86
CA LEU A 139 7.95 2.65 -11.50
C LEU A 139 6.78 3.14 -10.64
N GLU A 140 5.90 2.21 -10.27
CA GLU A 140 4.79 2.45 -9.35
C GLU A 140 5.23 2.11 -7.93
N ILE A 141 5.01 3.02 -6.98
CA ILE A 141 5.33 2.82 -5.56
C ILE A 141 4.05 3.04 -4.73
N GLY A 142 3.57 1.95 -4.14
CA GLY A 142 2.39 1.93 -3.28
C GLY A 142 2.64 2.61 -1.92
N PRO A 143 1.56 2.92 -1.19
CA PRO A 143 1.64 3.54 0.14
C PRO A 143 2.37 2.67 1.17
N ASP A 144 2.43 1.36 0.98
CA ASP A 144 3.17 0.43 1.83
C ASP A 144 4.60 0.13 1.34
N HIS A 145 5.11 0.95 0.42
CA HIS A 145 6.41 0.82 -0.24
C HIS A 145 6.57 -0.46 -1.06
N SER A 146 5.46 -1.16 -1.36
CA SER A 146 5.46 -2.11 -2.47
C SER A 146 5.78 -1.36 -3.76
N ALA A 147 6.68 -1.91 -4.56
CA ALA A 147 7.13 -1.27 -5.78
C ALA A 147 7.14 -2.25 -6.93
N GLY A 148 6.75 -1.78 -8.10
CA GLY A 148 6.68 -2.59 -9.31
C GLY A 148 7.12 -1.78 -10.53
N PHE A 149 7.94 -2.41 -11.36
CA PHE A 149 8.27 -1.88 -12.68
C PHE A 149 7.26 -2.38 -13.71
N GLN A 150 6.79 -1.48 -14.56
CA GLN A 150 5.89 -1.81 -15.65
C GLN A 150 6.36 -1.13 -16.94
N LEU A 151 6.21 -1.83 -18.07
CA LEU A 151 6.38 -1.23 -19.38
C LEU A 151 5.01 -0.77 -19.89
N ALA A 152 4.87 0.53 -20.09
CA ALA A 152 3.65 1.16 -20.59
C ALA A 152 4.01 2.37 -21.45
N PRO A 153 3.13 2.83 -22.36
CA PRO A 153 3.35 4.09 -23.08
C PRO A 153 3.64 5.25 -22.11
N ALA A 154 4.44 6.22 -22.54
CA ALA A 154 4.63 7.44 -21.77
C ALA A 154 3.31 8.19 -21.62
N GLY A 155 2.95 8.53 -20.39
CA GLY A 155 1.82 9.40 -20.07
C GLY A 155 2.18 10.87 -20.26
N GLU A 156 1.21 11.66 -20.71
CA GLU A 156 1.36 13.12 -20.86
C GLU A 156 1.70 13.83 -19.54
N HIS A 157 1.29 13.22 -18.42
CA HIS A 157 1.48 13.75 -17.08
C HIS A 157 2.43 12.90 -16.23
N ASP A 158 3.31 12.13 -16.85
CA ASP A 158 4.35 11.44 -16.10
C ASP A 158 5.40 12.43 -15.59
N ILE A 159 5.95 12.13 -14.43
CA ILE A 159 7.16 12.76 -13.93
C ILE A 159 8.32 11.86 -14.32
N VAL A 160 9.31 12.44 -14.98
CA VAL A 160 10.46 11.70 -15.50
C VAL A 160 11.69 11.97 -14.65
N ALA A 161 12.35 10.91 -14.20
CA ALA A 161 13.66 10.98 -13.57
C ALA A 161 14.69 10.21 -14.39
N HIS A 162 15.93 10.73 -14.42
CA HIS A 162 17.04 10.08 -15.10
C HIS A 162 18.08 9.61 -14.09
N ALA A 163 18.48 8.35 -14.18
CA ALA A 163 19.55 7.79 -13.37
C ALA A 163 20.28 6.69 -14.12
N ASN A 164 21.62 6.69 -14.06
CA ASN A 164 22.48 5.71 -14.72
C ASN A 164 22.15 5.46 -16.20
N GLY A 165 21.84 6.54 -16.93
CA GLY A 165 21.49 6.50 -18.35
C GLY A 165 20.10 5.90 -18.67
N LEU A 166 19.29 5.62 -17.66
CA LEU A 166 17.91 5.18 -17.79
C LEU A 166 16.93 6.34 -17.53
N GLU A 167 15.80 6.27 -18.20
CA GLU A 167 14.65 7.16 -18.04
C GLU A 167 13.54 6.37 -17.33
N ILE A 168 13.08 6.87 -16.19
CA ILE A 168 12.03 6.23 -15.37
C ILE A 168 10.85 7.20 -15.24
N HIS A 169 9.66 6.69 -15.51
CA HIS A 169 8.40 7.40 -15.44
C HIS A 169 7.68 7.10 -14.13
N PHE A 170 7.06 8.12 -13.55
CA PHE A 170 6.32 8.05 -12.31
C PHE A 170 5.00 8.79 -12.43
N ASP A 171 3.94 8.26 -11.83
CA ASP A 171 2.81 9.10 -11.43
C ASP A 171 3.22 10.06 -10.30
N PRO A 172 2.45 11.13 -10.03
CA PRO A 172 2.78 12.08 -8.97
C PRO A 172 3.00 11.46 -7.58
N ALA A 173 2.19 10.48 -7.16
CA ALA A 173 2.32 9.86 -5.86
C ALA A 173 3.60 9.02 -5.75
N SER A 174 3.85 8.20 -6.78
CA SER A 174 5.03 7.37 -6.89
C SER A 174 6.30 8.21 -6.92
N ALA A 175 6.29 9.35 -7.63
CA ALA A 175 7.41 10.29 -7.65
C ALA A 175 7.74 10.83 -6.26
N GLN A 176 6.73 11.18 -5.46
CA GLN A 176 6.95 11.63 -4.08
C GLN A 176 7.57 10.55 -3.20
N ARG A 177 7.12 9.30 -3.34
CA ARG A 177 7.64 8.15 -2.58
C ARG A 177 9.01 7.69 -3.07
N ALA A 178 9.37 7.99 -4.31
CA ALA A 178 10.65 7.65 -4.92
C ALA A 178 11.79 8.61 -4.52
N LYS A 179 11.52 9.72 -3.83
CA LYS A 179 12.56 10.68 -3.43
C LYS A 179 13.65 9.98 -2.61
N GLY A 180 14.87 9.94 -3.13
CA GLY A 180 16.10 9.41 -2.54
C GLY A 180 16.24 7.89 -2.54
N ILE A 181 15.44 7.15 -3.34
CA ILE A 181 15.54 5.69 -3.42
C ILE A 181 16.85 5.25 -4.09
N VAL A 182 17.32 4.07 -3.71
CA VAL A 182 18.38 3.34 -4.40
C VAL A 182 17.79 2.04 -4.98
N ILE A 183 17.82 1.94 -6.30
CA ILE A 183 17.39 0.77 -7.07
C ILE A 183 18.63 -0.08 -7.36
N ASP A 184 18.61 -1.33 -6.92
CA ASP A 184 19.71 -2.29 -7.03
C ASP A 184 19.23 -3.61 -7.66
N TRP A 185 20.15 -4.45 -8.12
CA TRP A 185 19.86 -5.81 -8.58
C TRP A 185 20.55 -6.79 -7.67
N VAL A 186 19.75 -7.68 -7.06
CA VAL A 186 20.26 -8.66 -6.11
C VAL A 186 19.97 -10.07 -6.60
N SER A 187 21.00 -10.91 -6.58
CA SER A 187 20.88 -12.35 -6.79
C SER A 187 20.74 -13.03 -5.44
N THR A 188 19.55 -13.57 -5.16
CA THR A 188 19.28 -14.36 -3.97
C THR A 188 19.22 -15.85 -4.32
N VAL A 189 19.34 -16.72 -3.32
CA VAL A 189 19.14 -18.17 -3.48
C VAL A 189 17.75 -18.56 -3.97
N GLN A 190 16.78 -17.63 -3.95
CA GLN A 190 15.40 -17.82 -4.43
C GLN A 190 15.16 -17.23 -5.84
N GLY A 191 16.15 -16.55 -6.42
CA GLY A 191 16.04 -15.89 -7.72
C GLY A 191 16.77 -14.53 -7.76
N GLU A 192 16.92 -14.00 -8.96
CA GLU A 192 17.44 -12.65 -9.19
C GLU A 192 16.28 -11.66 -9.34
N GLY A 193 16.44 -10.45 -8.82
CA GLY A 193 15.41 -9.42 -8.95
C GLY A 193 15.87 -8.02 -8.53
N LEU A 194 15.06 -7.04 -8.89
CA LEU A 194 15.26 -5.65 -8.49
C LEU A 194 14.94 -5.48 -7.00
N SER A 195 15.80 -4.74 -6.31
CA SER A 195 15.66 -4.35 -4.91
C SER A 195 15.57 -2.83 -4.82
N LEU A 196 14.60 -2.32 -4.06
CA LEU A 196 14.47 -0.90 -3.79
C LEU A 196 14.78 -0.62 -2.33
N LYS A 197 15.73 0.28 -2.10
CA LYS A 197 16.07 0.80 -0.76
C LYS A 197 15.54 2.22 -0.67
N PHE A 198 14.63 2.46 0.26
CA PHE A 198 14.07 3.79 0.50
C PHE A 198 14.99 4.58 1.45
N PRO A 199 15.17 5.89 1.26
CA PRO A 199 15.97 6.68 2.19
C PRO A 199 15.26 6.73 3.55
N GLY A 200 16.04 6.54 4.61
CA GLY A 200 15.48 6.36 5.94
C GLY A 200 14.88 4.96 6.20
N ALA A 201 14.91 4.04 5.22
CA ALA A 201 14.70 2.62 5.48
C ALA A 201 15.82 2.16 6.40
N GLN A 202 15.52 2.18 7.69
CA GLN A 202 16.47 1.74 8.67
C GLN A 202 16.69 0.24 8.54
N GLU A 203 17.95 -0.12 8.68
CA GLU A 203 18.36 -1.51 8.75
C GLU A 203 17.64 -2.17 9.92
N ILE A 204 16.89 -3.23 9.60
CA ILE A 204 16.23 -4.03 10.62
C ILE A 204 17.31 -4.73 11.44
N LYS A 205 17.38 -4.38 12.71
CA LYS A 205 18.40 -4.90 13.61
C LYS A 205 17.98 -6.31 14.07
N PRO A 206 18.84 -7.33 13.94
CA PRO A 206 18.56 -8.62 14.56
C PRO A 206 18.50 -8.47 16.08
N LEU A 207 17.60 -9.19 16.73
CA LEU A 207 17.47 -9.22 18.19
C LEU A 207 17.34 -10.67 18.67
N GLY A 208 18.34 -11.15 19.40
CA GLY A 208 18.29 -12.48 20.01
C GLY A 208 17.26 -12.55 21.15
N VAL A 209 16.69 -13.73 21.39
CA VAL A 209 15.61 -13.92 22.38
C VAL A 209 16.03 -13.61 23.82
N GLN A 210 17.30 -13.80 24.18
CA GLN A 210 17.82 -13.42 25.49
C GLN A 210 17.89 -11.89 25.64
N GLN A 211 18.35 -11.18 24.60
CA GLN A 211 18.34 -9.71 24.59
C GLN A 211 16.90 -9.19 24.61
N LEU A 212 15.98 -9.83 23.87
CA LEU A 212 14.56 -9.49 23.91
C LEU A 212 14.02 -9.58 25.35
N LYS A 213 14.31 -10.65 26.10
CA LYS A 213 13.88 -10.80 27.50
C LYS A 213 14.37 -9.63 28.37
N ASP A 214 15.64 -9.29 28.26
CA ASP A 214 16.24 -8.24 29.08
C ASP A 214 15.62 -6.85 28.76
N ARG A 215 15.39 -6.60 27.47
CA ARG A 215 14.78 -5.36 26.95
C ARG A 215 13.29 -5.23 27.31
N LEU A 216 12.55 -6.33 27.23
CA LEU A 216 11.17 -6.44 27.72
C LEU A 216 11.07 -6.17 29.23
N ALA A 217 12.00 -6.71 30.02
CA ALA A 217 12.05 -6.44 31.46
C ALA A 217 12.37 -4.96 31.77
N ALA A 218 13.17 -4.30 30.90
CA ALA A 218 13.49 -2.88 31.01
C ALA A 218 12.39 -1.94 30.46
N ASN A 219 11.35 -2.48 29.79
CA ASN A 219 10.32 -1.72 29.06
C ASN A 219 10.91 -0.71 28.06
N ASP A 220 12.01 -1.06 27.41
CA ASP A 220 12.75 -0.17 26.52
C ASP A 220 12.39 -0.34 25.02
N LEU A 221 11.46 -1.25 24.73
CA LEU A 221 10.90 -1.50 23.41
C LEU A 221 9.45 -1.96 23.51
N VAL A 222 8.74 -1.85 22.38
CA VAL A 222 7.41 -2.40 22.19
C VAL A 222 7.53 -3.65 21.33
N LEU A 223 7.10 -4.79 21.86
CA LEU A 223 7.06 -6.05 21.13
C LEU A 223 5.72 -6.20 20.41
N ILE A 224 5.78 -6.52 19.11
CA ILE A 224 4.62 -6.75 18.26
C ILE A 224 4.62 -8.21 17.79
N ASP A 225 3.57 -8.95 18.15
CA ASP A 225 3.34 -10.31 17.67
C ASP A 225 2.58 -10.26 16.35
N VAL A 226 3.19 -10.82 15.30
CA VAL A 226 2.63 -10.87 13.94
C VAL A 226 2.19 -12.27 13.54
N ARG A 227 2.22 -13.25 14.45
CA ARG A 227 1.74 -14.61 14.17
C ARG A 227 0.25 -14.57 13.89
N PRO A 228 -0.29 -15.42 13.00
CA PRO A 228 -1.73 -15.54 12.80
C PRO A 228 -2.42 -16.13 14.04
N ALA A 229 -3.73 -15.91 14.18
CA ALA A 229 -4.54 -16.40 15.31
C ALA A 229 -4.34 -17.90 15.60
N ALA A 230 -4.21 -18.73 14.55
CA ALA A 230 -3.95 -20.17 14.71
C ALA A 230 -2.65 -20.47 15.47
N GLY A 231 -1.57 -19.73 15.19
CA GLY A 231 -0.30 -19.89 15.91
C GLY A 231 -0.38 -19.38 17.36
N ARG A 232 -1.13 -18.29 17.59
CA ARG A 232 -1.37 -17.74 18.93
C ARG A 232 -2.24 -18.65 19.80
N ALA A 233 -3.13 -19.45 19.18
CA ALA A 233 -3.92 -20.46 19.87
C ALA A 233 -3.07 -21.65 20.36
N MET A 234 -1.97 -21.98 19.66
CA MET A 234 -1.06 -23.05 20.07
C MET A 234 -0.09 -22.60 21.18
N ALA A 235 0.40 -21.37 21.09
CA ALA A 235 1.20 -20.75 22.14
C ALA A 235 0.79 -19.30 22.31
N ALA A 236 0.31 -18.97 23.52
CA ALA A 236 -0.14 -17.63 23.86
C ALA A 236 0.93 -16.57 23.54
N PRO A 237 0.54 -15.34 23.17
CA PRO A 237 1.47 -14.23 23.05
C PRO A 237 2.23 -14.00 24.36
N LEU A 238 3.45 -13.47 24.25
CA LEU A 238 4.17 -13.01 25.44
C LEU A 238 3.36 -11.90 26.13
N ALA A 239 3.40 -11.85 27.46
CA ALA A 239 2.49 -10.98 28.24
C ALA A 239 2.57 -9.48 27.88
N GLN A 240 3.73 -9.02 27.39
CA GLN A 240 3.95 -7.63 26.98
C GLN A 240 3.84 -7.43 25.45
N ALA A 241 3.51 -8.47 24.69
CA ALA A 241 3.38 -8.39 23.25
C ALA A 241 2.04 -7.79 22.86
N ARG A 242 2.10 -6.82 21.96
CA ARG A 242 0.96 -6.21 21.26
C ARG A 242 0.64 -7.02 20.01
N VAL A 243 -0.61 -7.39 19.81
CA VAL A 243 -0.99 -8.27 18.70
C VAL A 243 -1.40 -7.42 17.49
N LEU A 244 -0.65 -7.54 16.39
CA LEU A 244 -0.89 -6.73 15.18
C LEU A 244 -2.31 -6.91 14.61
N GLU A 245 -2.82 -8.14 14.60
CA GLU A 245 -4.16 -8.45 14.07
C GLU A 245 -5.29 -7.85 14.92
N GLU A 246 -5.07 -7.70 16.24
CA GLU A 246 -6.08 -7.20 17.17
C GLU A 246 -6.07 -5.67 17.26
N GLU A 247 -4.89 -5.05 17.21
CA GLU A 247 -4.76 -3.60 17.29
C GLU A 247 -4.84 -2.90 15.92
N GLY A 248 -4.49 -3.61 14.85
CA GLY A 248 -4.48 -3.09 13.50
C GLY A 248 -3.18 -2.35 13.15
N TYR A 249 -2.87 -2.37 11.85
CA TYR A 249 -1.64 -1.79 11.31
C TYR A 249 -1.57 -0.27 11.52
N GLU A 250 -2.66 0.46 11.23
CA GLU A 250 -2.69 1.93 11.29
C GLU A 250 -2.43 2.45 12.71
N ALA A 251 -3.04 1.81 13.72
CA ALA A 251 -2.84 2.18 15.12
C ALA A 251 -1.38 2.03 15.54
N LEU A 252 -0.74 0.91 15.20
CA LEU A 252 0.67 0.69 15.50
C LEU A 252 1.59 1.59 14.66
N ALA A 253 1.25 1.84 13.40
CA ALA A 253 2.03 2.73 12.51
C ALA A 253 1.96 4.21 12.96
N SER A 254 0.93 4.57 13.74
CA SER A 254 0.76 5.90 14.34
C SER A 254 1.60 6.15 15.60
N LEU A 255 2.29 5.13 16.12
CA LEU A 255 3.18 5.29 17.28
C LEU A 255 4.29 6.32 17.00
N PRO A 256 4.85 6.96 18.05
CA PRO A 256 5.97 7.87 17.90
C PRO A 256 7.13 7.19 17.14
N LYS A 257 7.68 7.87 16.13
CA LYS A 257 8.68 7.27 15.22
C LYS A 257 10.01 6.90 15.90
N GLU A 258 10.28 7.49 17.06
CA GLU A 258 11.42 7.15 17.93
C GLU A 258 11.20 5.87 18.76
N THR A 259 9.97 5.36 18.85
CA THR A 259 9.67 4.15 19.60
C THR A 259 10.43 2.96 19.04
N ALA A 260 11.16 2.26 19.90
CA ALA A 260 11.82 1.01 19.54
C ALA A 260 10.78 -0.10 19.37
N LEU A 261 10.68 -0.69 18.18
CA LEU A 261 9.75 -1.75 17.85
C LEU A 261 10.48 -3.06 17.61
N ALA A 262 10.09 -4.14 18.30
CA ALA A 262 10.54 -5.49 18.00
C ALA A 262 9.39 -6.31 17.43
N PHE A 263 9.63 -7.07 16.37
CA PHE A 263 8.63 -7.92 15.75
C PHE A 263 8.97 -9.39 15.98
N ILE A 264 7.97 -10.17 16.40
CA ILE A 264 8.11 -11.62 16.63
C ILE A 264 7.06 -12.39 15.82
N CYS A 265 7.52 -13.42 15.12
CA CYS A 265 6.67 -14.45 14.55
C CYS A 265 7.10 -15.82 15.09
N HIS A 266 6.72 -16.91 14.42
CA HIS A 266 7.10 -18.24 14.86
C HIS A 266 8.61 -18.53 14.69
N HIS A 267 9.21 -18.15 13.55
CA HIS A 267 10.62 -18.42 13.21
C HIS A 267 11.48 -17.18 12.89
N GLY A 268 10.90 -15.97 12.89
CA GLY A 268 11.61 -14.74 12.52
C GLY A 268 11.50 -14.34 11.03
N ILE A 269 10.77 -15.10 10.19
CA ILE A 269 10.62 -14.84 8.75
C ILE A 269 9.54 -13.77 8.50
N SER A 270 8.29 -14.06 8.86
CA SER A 270 7.16 -13.12 8.65
C SER A 270 7.29 -11.83 9.45
N SER A 271 7.95 -11.88 10.62
CA SER A 271 8.23 -10.69 11.43
C SER A 271 9.22 -9.75 10.77
N ARG A 272 10.16 -10.26 9.97
CA ARG A 272 11.10 -9.43 9.22
C ARG A 272 10.38 -8.59 8.17
N ALA A 273 9.49 -9.20 7.38
CA ALA A 273 8.71 -8.47 6.38
C ALA A 273 7.86 -7.37 7.05
N MET A 274 7.28 -7.63 8.22
CA MET A 274 6.54 -6.61 8.94
C MET A 274 7.45 -5.49 9.48
N ALA A 275 8.60 -5.86 10.04
CA ALA A 275 9.61 -4.92 10.50
C ALA A 275 10.06 -3.97 9.37
N GLU A 276 10.27 -4.49 8.17
CA GLU A 276 10.61 -3.72 6.97
C GLU A 276 9.51 -2.70 6.62
N ARG A 277 8.22 -3.09 6.69
CA ARG A 277 7.10 -2.17 6.46
C ARG A 277 7.04 -1.03 7.48
N PHE A 278 7.34 -1.31 8.74
CA PHE A 278 7.37 -0.27 9.78
C PHE A 278 8.60 0.63 9.66
N ALA A 279 9.78 0.10 9.32
CA ALA A 279 10.94 0.92 9.01
C ALA A 279 10.65 1.86 7.82
N ALA A 280 9.97 1.36 6.80
CA ALA A 280 9.43 2.15 5.69
C ALA A 280 8.46 3.26 6.14
N HIS A 281 7.69 3.04 7.20
CA HIS A 281 6.80 4.05 7.82
C HIS A 281 7.54 5.04 8.74
N GLY A 282 8.86 5.14 8.62
CA GLY A 282 9.70 6.12 9.29
C GLY A 282 10.14 5.74 10.70
N PHE A 283 9.96 4.48 11.12
CA PHE A 283 10.42 4.06 12.44
C PHE A 283 11.94 3.95 12.51
N GLY A 284 12.48 4.62 13.53
CA GLY A 284 13.90 4.85 13.74
C GLY A 284 14.61 3.80 14.61
N ASN A 285 13.92 2.76 15.05
CA ASN A 285 14.52 1.69 15.87
C ASN A 285 13.73 0.40 15.71
N VAL A 286 13.94 -0.32 14.59
CA VAL A 286 13.18 -1.54 14.30
C VAL A 286 14.03 -2.80 14.43
N TYR A 287 13.50 -3.81 15.11
CA TYR A 287 14.16 -5.07 15.42
C TYR A 287 13.34 -6.27 14.94
N ASN A 288 14.02 -7.30 14.43
CA ASN A 288 13.43 -8.61 14.14
C ASN A 288 13.94 -9.64 15.15
N VAL A 289 13.02 -10.33 15.84
CA VAL A 289 13.39 -11.36 16.82
C VAL A 289 13.86 -12.62 16.09
N GLU A 290 15.13 -12.96 16.28
CA GLU A 290 15.77 -14.09 15.61
C GLU A 290 15.24 -15.43 16.14
N GLY A 291 14.85 -16.32 15.21
CA GLY A 291 14.27 -17.62 15.55
C GLY A 291 12.88 -17.57 16.17
N GLY A 292 12.32 -16.37 16.37
CA GLY A 292 10.94 -16.14 16.80
C GLY A 292 10.56 -16.83 18.12
N MET A 293 9.28 -17.21 18.22
CA MET A 293 8.74 -17.94 19.36
C MET A 293 9.36 -19.32 19.56
N ASP A 294 9.84 -19.99 18.50
CA ASP A 294 10.52 -21.28 18.64
C ASP A 294 11.84 -21.14 19.42
N ALA A 295 12.65 -20.13 19.08
CA ALA A 295 13.86 -19.82 19.82
C ALA A 295 13.55 -19.34 21.25
N TRP A 296 12.48 -18.57 21.45
CA TRP A 296 12.06 -18.15 22.79
C TRP A 296 11.73 -19.36 23.67
N ALA A 297 10.93 -20.30 23.15
CA ALA A 297 10.57 -21.51 23.86
C ALA A 297 11.81 -22.37 24.18
N ARG A 298 12.78 -22.47 23.25
CA ARG A 298 13.99 -23.27 23.46
C ARG A 298 14.94 -22.65 24.49
N ASP A 299 15.20 -21.35 24.37
CA ASP A 299 16.36 -20.71 25.01
C ASP A 299 15.97 -19.83 26.22
N VAL A 300 14.70 -19.43 26.34
CA VAL A 300 14.23 -18.50 27.38
C VAL A 300 13.17 -19.12 28.30
N ASP A 301 12.13 -19.73 27.73
CA ASP A 301 11.03 -20.31 28.48
C ASP A 301 10.56 -21.65 27.88
N PRO A 302 11.16 -22.78 28.32
CA PRO A 302 10.78 -24.13 27.91
C PRO A 302 9.33 -24.53 28.23
N GLY A 303 8.60 -23.74 29.04
CA GLY A 303 7.18 -23.95 29.29
C GLY A 303 6.28 -23.52 28.12
N VAL A 304 6.79 -22.72 27.19
CA VAL A 304 6.05 -22.30 26.00
C VAL A 304 5.96 -23.46 24.99
N PRO A 305 4.75 -23.84 24.53
CA PRO A 305 4.61 -24.89 23.52
C PRO A 305 5.33 -24.55 22.22
N ARG A 306 6.08 -25.53 21.72
CA ARG A 306 6.67 -25.51 20.37
C ARG A 306 5.73 -26.22 19.41
N TYR A 307 5.67 -25.74 18.17
CA TYR A 307 4.78 -26.25 17.14
C TYR A 307 5.39 -26.08 15.76
#